data_AF-A0A7X0UYI1-F1
#
_entry.id   AF-A0A7X0UYI1-F1
#
_cell.length_a   1.000
_cell.length_b   1.000
_cell.length_c   1.000
_cell.angle_alpha   90.00
_cell.angle_beta   90.00
_cell.angle_gamma   90.00
#
_symmetry.space_group_name_H-M   'P 1'
#
loop_
_entity.id
_entity.type
_entity.pdbx_description
1 polymer ?
#
loop_
_entity_poly.entity_id
_entity_poly.type
_entity_poly.pdbx_seq_one_letter_code
_entity_poly.pdbx_strand_id
1 'polypeptide(L)'
;MRLPAGLASLGVMLGHVALIPLYPGFGLLQPRGGLVMLTISLAIANTLVWLAGNPAFSTHARFQLGVAGWIWILVQAGAQVYLHAVAG
;
A
#
# COMPACT_ATOMS: atom_id res chain seq x y z
N MET A 1 4.56 13.10 7.93
CA MET A 1 3.68 12.00 7.43
C MET A 1 4.35 11.06 6.41
N ARG A 2 5.40 11.48 5.69
CA ARG A 2 6.06 10.64 4.66
C ARG A 2 6.72 9.37 5.21
N LEU A 3 7.52 9.52 6.27
CA LEU A 3 8.21 8.39 6.94
C LEU A 3 7.23 7.29 7.41
N PRO A 4 6.16 7.63 8.16
CA PRO A 4 5.15 6.63 8.55
C PRO A 4 4.50 5.89 7.36
N ALA A 5 4.19 6.60 6.27
CA ALA A 5 3.58 5.97 5.09
C ALA A 5 4.53 4.98 4.40
N GLY A 6 5.82 5.33 4.33
CA GLY A 6 6.85 4.43 3.83
C GLY A 6 6.99 3.17 4.69
N LEU A 7 7.04 3.32 6.02
CA LEU A 7 7.10 2.18 6.95
C LEU A 7 5.87 1.28 6.86
N ALA A 8 4.67 1.87 6.78
CA ALA A 8 3.44 1.10 6.60
C ALA A 8 3.44 0.33 5.28
N SER A 9 3.89 0.96 4.19
CA SER A 9 4.01 0.31 2.88
C SER A 9 5.02 -0.82 2.86
N LEU A 10 6.16 -0.66 3.55
CA LEU A 10 7.14 -1.74 3.74
C LEU A 10 6.53 -2.91 4.52
N GLY A 11 5.75 -2.62 5.57
CA GLY A 11 5.00 -3.63 6.31
C GLY A 11 4.06 -4.43 5.40
N VAL A 12 3.31 -3.73 4.53
CA VAL A 12 2.44 -4.37 3.53
C VAL A 12 3.27 -5.20 2.52
N MET A 13 4.41 -4.71 2.03
CA MET A 13 5.23 -5.51 1.11
C MET A 13 5.74 -6.80 1.78
N LEU A 14 6.22 -6.72 3.01
CA LEU A 14 6.71 -7.87 3.76
C LEU A 14 5.58 -8.88 4.04
N GLY A 15 4.40 -8.39 4.44
CA GLY A 15 3.22 -9.23 4.62
C GLY A 15 2.78 -9.91 3.33
N HIS A 16 2.95 -9.26 2.16
CA HIS A 16 2.65 -9.88 0.86
C HIS A 16 3.62 -11.00 0.52
N VAL A 17 4.92 -10.77 0.76
CA VAL A 17 5.96 -11.78 0.50
C VAL A 17 5.72 -13.02 1.36
N ALA A 18 5.26 -12.85 2.59
CA ALA A 18 4.90 -13.96 3.46
C ALA A 18 3.69 -14.78 2.95
N LEU A 19 2.82 -14.24 2.10
CA LEU A 19 1.71 -14.98 1.48
C LEU A 19 2.15 -15.85 0.30
N ILE A 20 3.27 -15.55 -0.36
CA ILE A 20 3.76 -16.28 -1.54
C ILE A 20 3.87 -17.80 -1.31
N PRO A 21 4.49 -18.28 -0.21
CA PRO A 21 4.57 -19.72 0.05
C PRO A 21 3.22 -20.37 0.37
N LEU A 22 2.24 -19.60 0.88
CA LEU A 22 0.90 -20.10 1.23
C LEU A 22 -0.02 -20.15 0.01
N TYR A 23 0.13 -19.19 -0.91
CA TYR A 23 -0.69 -19.06 -2.10
C TYR A 23 0.18 -18.61 -3.30
N PRO A 24 0.55 -19.54 -4.19
CA PRO A 24 1.37 -19.25 -5.37
C PRO A 24 0.75 -18.20 -6.33
N GLY A 25 -0.56 -17.95 -6.20
CA GLY A 25 -1.28 -16.88 -6.90
C GLY A 25 -0.81 -15.46 -6.57
N PHE A 26 -0.04 -15.26 -5.50
CA PHE A 26 0.57 -13.97 -5.14
C PHE A 26 2.01 -13.78 -5.65
N GLY A 27 2.47 -14.67 -6.55
CA GLY A 27 3.82 -14.61 -7.12
C GLY A 27 4.15 -13.30 -7.86
N LEU A 28 5.43 -13.04 -8.07
CA LEU A 28 5.99 -11.76 -8.54
C LEU A 28 5.25 -11.11 -9.73
N LEU A 29 4.99 -11.87 -10.79
CA LEU A 29 4.45 -11.38 -12.07
C LEU A 29 2.97 -11.74 -12.30
N GLN A 30 2.25 -12.16 -11.26
CA GLN A 30 0.83 -12.49 -11.36
C GLN A 30 0.00 -11.22 -11.64
N PRO A 31 -0.79 -11.15 -12.72
CA PRO A 31 -1.51 -9.93 -13.10
C PRO A 31 -2.62 -9.53 -12.12
N ARG A 32 -3.13 -10.46 -11.30
CA ARG A 32 -4.26 -10.26 -10.37
C ARG A 32 -3.89 -10.23 -8.89
N GLY A 33 -2.60 -10.23 -8.56
CA GLY A 33 -2.16 -10.28 -7.16
C GLY A 33 -0.65 -10.29 -6.97
N GLY A 34 0.12 -10.02 -8.03
CA GLY A 34 1.56 -10.11 -7.98
C GLY A 34 2.21 -8.94 -7.26
N LEU A 35 3.40 -9.20 -6.73
CA LEU A 35 4.20 -8.24 -5.99
C LEU A 35 4.45 -6.95 -6.80
N VAL A 36 4.60 -7.05 -8.13
CA VAL A 36 4.77 -5.87 -9.00
C VAL A 36 3.55 -4.94 -8.93
N MET A 37 2.33 -5.48 -9.03
CA MET A 37 1.11 -4.66 -8.97
C MET A 37 0.92 -4.04 -7.59
N LEU A 38 1.23 -4.79 -6.53
CA LEU A 38 1.24 -4.22 -5.18
C LEU A 38 2.26 -3.08 -5.05
N THR A 39 3.47 -3.26 -5.61
CA THR A 39 4.52 -2.23 -5.57
C THR A 39 4.07 -0.95 -6.25
N ILE A 40 3.48 -1.05 -7.44
CA ILE A 40 2.95 0.09 -8.19
C ILE A 40 1.83 0.77 -7.38
N SER A 41 0.91 -0.02 -6.82
CA SER A 41 -0.19 0.45 -5.98
C SER A 41 0.31 1.26 -4.77
N LEU A 42 1.32 0.74 -4.06
CA LEU A 42 1.94 1.42 -2.91
C LEU A 42 2.74 2.65 -3.34
N ALA A 43 3.41 2.63 -4.49
CA ALA A 43 4.13 3.78 -5.02
C ALA A 43 3.18 4.95 -5.31
N ILE A 44 2.01 4.68 -5.90
CA ILE A 44 0.96 5.69 -6.12
C ILE A 44 0.49 6.26 -4.78
N ALA A 45 0.18 5.41 -3.80
CA ALA A 45 -0.29 5.87 -2.49
C ALA A 45 0.75 6.74 -1.75
N ASN A 46 2.02 6.35 -1.76
CA ASN A 46 3.11 7.15 -1.19
C ASN A 46 3.30 8.47 -1.94
N THR A 47 3.09 8.50 -3.26
CA THR A 47 3.12 9.72 -4.05
C THR A 47 2.02 10.69 -3.61
N LEU A 48 0.80 10.21 -3.36
CA LEU A 48 -0.30 11.03 -2.84
C LEU A 48 0.04 11.62 -1.46
N VAL A 49 0.58 10.81 -0.54
CA VAL A 49 1.04 11.30 0.78
C VAL A 49 2.19 12.30 0.65
N TRP A 50 3.07 12.12 -0.33
CA TRP A 50 4.16 13.06 -0.60
C TRP A 50 3.63 14.41 -1.13
N LEU A 51 2.70 14.37 -2.10
CA LEU A 51 2.04 15.53 -2.70
C LEU A 51 1.20 16.31 -1.67
N ALA A 52 0.61 15.64 -0.68
CA ALA A 52 -0.07 16.29 0.44
C ALA A 52 0.85 17.25 1.24
N GLY A 53 2.16 17.04 1.19
CA GLY A 53 3.16 17.93 1.78
C GLY A 53 3.58 19.11 0.91
N ASN A 54 3.15 19.19 -0.35
CA ASN A 54 3.58 20.23 -1.27
C ASN A 54 2.78 21.53 -1.06
N PRO A 55 3.44 22.66 -0.75
CA PRO A 55 2.78 23.93 -0.49
C PRO A 55 2.11 24.57 -1.72
N ALA A 56 2.40 24.08 -2.94
CA ALA A 56 1.76 24.56 -4.16
C ALA A 56 0.25 24.21 -4.25
N PHE A 57 -0.22 23.24 -3.47
CA PHE A 57 -1.63 22.85 -3.44
C PHE A 57 -2.39 23.54 -2.29
N SER A 58 -3.68 23.78 -2.49
CA SER A 58 -4.57 24.29 -1.44
C SER A 58 -4.63 23.34 -0.24
N THR A 59 -4.92 23.87 0.96
CA THR A 59 -5.06 23.07 2.18
C THR A 59 -6.07 21.94 2.02
N HIS A 60 -7.17 22.20 1.30
CA HIS A 60 -8.20 21.20 1.01
C HIS A 60 -7.67 20.05 0.13
N ALA A 61 -6.98 20.37 -0.97
CA ALA A 61 -6.40 19.37 -1.85
C ALA A 61 -5.32 18.54 -1.15
N ARG A 62 -4.48 19.19 -0.33
CA ARG A 62 -3.46 18.51 0.49
C ARG A 62 -4.07 17.51 1.46
N PHE A 63 -5.18 17.89 2.11
CA PHE A 63 -5.91 16.99 3.00
C PHE A 63 -6.49 15.80 2.23
N GLN A 64 -7.18 16.04 1.10
CA GLN A 64 -7.76 14.98 0.27
C GLN A 64 -6.69 13.99 -0.23
N LEU A 65 -5.56 14.49 -0.73
CA LEU A 65 -4.43 13.65 -1.18
C LEU A 65 -3.86 12.82 -0.04
N GLY A 66 -3.66 13.44 1.12
CA GLY A 66 -3.14 12.76 2.31
C GLY A 66 -4.05 11.63 2.77
N VAL A 67 -5.35 11.93 2.90
CA VAL A 67 -6.37 10.95 3.32
C VAL A 67 -6.49 9.84 2.30
N ALA A 68 -6.57 10.14 0.99
CA ALA A 68 -6.68 9.14 -0.06
C ALA A 68 -5.47 8.19 -0.05
N GLY A 69 -4.25 8.71 0.05
CA GLY A 69 -3.05 7.90 0.13
C GLY A 69 -3.02 7.00 1.37
N TRP A 70 -3.40 7.52 2.54
CA TRP A 70 -3.45 6.74 3.77
C TRP A 70 -4.53 5.65 3.77
N ILE A 71 -5.75 5.98 3.33
CA ILE A 71 -6.82 4.99 3.19
C ILE A 71 -6.36 3.85 2.29
N TRP A 72 -5.70 4.17 1.18
CA TRP A 72 -5.21 3.14 0.26
C TRP A 72 -4.21 2.19 0.91
N ILE A 73 -3.20 2.72 1.63
CA ILE A 73 -2.21 1.89 2.35
C ILE A 73 -2.90 1.01 3.41
N LEU A 74 -3.83 1.58 4.18
CA LEU A 74 -4.54 0.87 5.25
C LEU A 74 -5.47 -0.22 4.71
N VAL A 75 -6.13 0.00 3.58
CA VAL A 75 -6.96 -1.03 2.92
C VAL A 75 -6.09 -2.22 2.49
N GLN A 76 -4.92 -1.97 1.92
CA GLN A 76 -3.99 -3.05 1.55
C GLN A 76 -3.49 -3.81 2.79
N ALA A 77 -3.15 -3.10 3.86
CA ALA A 77 -2.74 -3.71 5.13
C ALA A 77 -3.85 -4.58 5.74
N GLY A 78 -5.08 -4.06 5.80
CA GLY A 78 -6.24 -4.81 6.30
C GLY A 78 -6.57 -6.04 5.47
N ALA A 79 -6.50 -5.91 4.14
CA ALA A 79 -6.67 -7.04 3.23
C ALA A 79 -5.65 -8.15 3.51
N GLN A 80 -4.39 -7.81 3.81
CA GLN A 80 -3.38 -8.80 4.16
C GLN A 80 -3.66 -9.52 5.46
N VAL A 81 -4.10 -8.81 6.50
CA VAL A 81 -4.49 -9.45 7.77
C VAL A 81 -5.56 -10.51 7.53
N TYR A 82 -6.59 -10.17 6.73
CA TYR A 82 -7.62 -11.13 6.34
C TYR A 82 -7.05 -12.32 5.57
N LEU A 83 -6.21 -12.06 4.55
CA LEU A 83 -5.61 -13.11 3.73
C LEU A 83 -4.74 -14.07 4.55
N HIS A 84 -3.94 -13.57 5.49
CA HIS A 84 -3.15 -14.39 6.40
C HIS A 84 -4.02 -15.22 7.34
N ALA A 85 -5.11 -14.65 7.86
CA ALA A 85 -6.04 -15.35 8.74
C ALA A 85 -6.79 -16.51 8.06
N VAL A 86 -6.99 -16.45 6.73
CA VAL A 86 -7.59 -17.54 5.95
C VAL A 86 -6.55 -18.46 5.29
N ALA A 87 -5.26 -18.11 5.39
CA ALA A 87 -4.15 -18.90 4.85
C ALA A 87 -3.55 -19.89 5.85
N GLY A 88 -3.63 -19.58 7.15
CA GLY A 88 -3.20 -20.44 8.26
C GLY A 88 -4.32 -21.32 8.79
#